data_AF-A0A9W7W797-F1
#
_entry.id   AF-A0A9W7W797-F1
#
_cell.length_a   1.000
_cell.length_b   1.000
_cell.length_c   1.000
_cell.angle_alpha   90.00
_cell.angle_beta   90.00
_cell.angle_gamma   90.00
#
_symmetry.space_group_name_H-M   'P 1'
#
loop_
_entity.id
_entity.type
_entity.pdbx_description
1 polymer ?
#
loop_
_entity_poly.entity_id
_entity_poly.type
_entity_poly.pdbx_seq_one_letter_code
_entity_poly.pdbx_strand_id
1 'polypeptide(L)'
;MTLIADSVHSVRRRWVQPASSENTKPMTLDLIEGFLANARRATENLALLAPRILNLQALLSLCVVAQQLFPVHLLDFIFAQAVRCAEAMGIFQWHRFHNQLAEGEISVYKNLAYCLYTMDKQICWTAGVSPRILKSQIQLGMAFSDDLPKGLAAK
;
A
#
# COMPACT_ATOMS: atom_id res chain seq x y z
N MET A 1 -3.46 11.48 -37.19
CA MET A 1 -2.56 10.61 -36.40
C MET A 1 -3.17 10.45 -35.01
N THR A 2 -3.90 9.36 -34.78
CA THR A 2 -4.54 9.05 -33.50
C THR A 2 -3.61 8.16 -32.70
N LEU A 3 -3.02 8.71 -31.63
CA LEU A 3 -2.24 7.95 -30.67
C LEU A 3 -3.22 7.12 -29.82
N ILE A 4 -3.36 5.83 -30.13
CA ILE A 4 -4.00 4.89 -29.23
C ILE A 4 -3.00 4.61 -28.11
N ALA A 5 -3.30 5.13 -26.92
CA ALA A 5 -2.58 4.77 -25.72
C ALA A 5 -2.94 3.32 -25.38
N ASP A 6 -2.09 2.38 -25.81
CA ASP A 6 -2.18 1.01 -25.36
C ASP A 6 -2.02 1.00 -23.83
N SER A 7 -3.12 0.68 -23.16
CA SER A 7 -3.21 0.62 -21.71
C SER A 7 -2.08 -0.24 -21.15
N VAL A 8 -1.30 0.32 -20.22
CA VAL A 8 -0.20 -0.34 -19.49
C VAL A 8 -0.66 -1.62 -18.77
N HIS A 9 -1.97 -1.81 -18.60
CA HIS A 9 -2.56 -3.04 -18.09
C HIS A 9 -2.43 -4.24 -19.05
N SER A 10 -2.24 -4.03 -20.36
CA SER A 10 -2.11 -5.12 -21.34
C SER A 10 -0.73 -5.80 -21.27
N VAL A 11 0.33 -5.02 -21.05
CA VAL A 11 1.72 -5.51 -21.04
C VAL A 11 2.02 -6.36 -19.80
N ARG A 12 1.35 -6.11 -18.67
CA ARG A 12 1.56 -6.87 -17.44
C ARG A 12 1.09 -8.32 -17.52
N ARG A 13 0.12 -8.64 -18.40
CA ARG A 13 -0.34 -10.03 -18.62
C ARG A 13 0.67 -10.93 -19.34
N ARG A 14 1.80 -10.38 -19.81
CA ARG A 14 2.82 -11.14 -20.56
C ARG A 14 3.74 -12.00 -19.69
N TRP A 15 3.70 -11.87 -18.35
CA TRP A 15 4.59 -12.61 -17.43
C TRP A 15 4.10 -14.00 -17.02
N VAL A 16 3.05 -14.53 -17.65
CA VAL A 16 2.58 -15.90 -17.38
C VAL A 16 2.38 -16.63 -18.70
N GLN A 17 3.49 -17.05 -19.32
CA GLN A 17 3.47 -18.21 -20.21
C GLN A 17 4.69 -19.08 -19.94
N PRO A 18 4.54 -20.22 -19.24
CA PRO A 18 5.37 -21.37 -19.49
C PRO A 18 4.83 -22.08 -20.72
N ALA A 19 5.68 -22.22 -21.74
CA ALA A 19 5.43 -23.13 -22.85
C ALA A 19 5.71 -24.55 -22.38
N SER A 20 4.68 -25.32 -22.05
CA SER A 20 4.58 -26.76 -22.32
C SER A 20 3.25 -27.33 -21.84
N SER A 21 2.77 -28.29 -22.61
CA SER A 21 1.52 -29.03 -22.48
C SER A 21 1.46 -29.91 -21.24
N GLU A 22 0.55 -29.62 -20.31
CA GLU A 22 -0.19 -30.62 -19.55
C GLU A 22 -1.42 -29.97 -18.92
N ASN A 23 -2.59 -30.60 -19.12
CA ASN A 23 -3.92 -30.09 -18.78
C ASN A 23 -4.25 -30.27 -17.29
N THR A 24 -3.31 -29.92 -16.42
CA THR A 24 -3.52 -29.81 -14.97
C THR A 24 -3.61 -28.32 -14.67
N LYS A 25 -4.77 -27.84 -14.20
CA LYS A 25 -4.79 -26.55 -13.50
C LYS A 25 -3.71 -26.66 -12.41
N PRO A 26 -2.63 -25.87 -12.43
CA PRO A 26 -1.62 -25.96 -11.39
C PRO A 26 -2.33 -25.74 -10.05
N MET A 27 -2.15 -26.65 -9.10
CA MET A 27 -2.71 -26.60 -7.73
C MET A 27 -2.60 -25.21 -7.08
N THR A 28 -1.58 -24.45 -7.48
CA THR A 28 -1.36 -23.04 -7.14
C THR A 28 -2.52 -22.12 -7.53
N LEU A 29 -3.16 -22.30 -8.69
CA LEU A 29 -4.29 -21.48 -9.14
C LEU A 29 -5.53 -21.69 -8.25
N ASP A 30 -5.86 -22.93 -7.90
CA ASP A 30 -7.00 -23.22 -7.01
C ASP A 30 -6.74 -22.66 -5.59
N LEU A 31 -5.48 -22.69 -5.14
CA LEU A 31 -5.07 -22.10 -3.86
C LEU A 31 -5.14 -20.57 -3.87
N ILE A 32 -4.73 -19.95 -4.99
CA ILE A 32 -4.89 -18.51 -5.21
C ILE A 32 -6.38 -18.17 -5.24
N GLU A 33 -7.21 -18.88 -6.00
CA GLU A 33 -8.66 -18.64 -6.07
C GLU A 33 -9.32 -18.75 -4.68
N GLY A 34 -8.97 -19.77 -3.89
CA GLY A 34 -9.44 -19.92 -2.51
C GLY A 34 -8.99 -18.78 -1.59
N PHE A 35 -7.73 -18.36 -1.69
CA PHE A 35 -7.21 -17.20 -0.96
C PHE A 35 -7.93 -15.91 -1.37
N LEU A 36 -8.15 -15.68 -2.67
CA LEU A 36 -8.83 -14.49 -3.19
C LEU A 36 -10.31 -14.46 -2.77
N ALA A 37 -10.98 -15.62 -2.75
CA ALA A 37 -12.35 -15.74 -2.27
C ALA A 37 -12.46 -15.46 -0.76
N ASN A 38 -11.52 -15.98 0.04
CA ASN A 38 -11.44 -15.68 1.46
C ASN A 38 -11.08 -14.23 1.73
N ALA A 39 -10.15 -13.65 0.96
CA ALA A 39 -9.82 -12.24 1.04
C ALA A 39 -11.04 -11.37 0.71
N ARG A 40 -11.83 -11.72 -0.31
CA ARG A 40 -13.10 -11.05 -0.63
C ARG A 40 -14.11 -11.12 0.53
N ARG A 41 -14.34 -12.30 1.12
CA ARG A 41 -15.22 -12.44 2.29
C ARG A 41 -14.70 -11.68 3.51
N ALA A 42 -13.38 -11.65 3.70
CA ALA A 42 -12.75 -10.84 4.73
C ALA A 42 -12.96 -9.34 4.44
N THR A 43 -12.92 -8.94 3.16
CA THR A 43 -13.20 -7.54 2.75
C THR A 43 -14.61 -7.08 3.12
N GLU A 44 -15.60 -7.96 3.01
CA GLU A 44 -16.99 -7.67 3.41
C GLU A 44 -17.13 -7.33 4.91
N ASN A 45 -16.20 -7.82 5.74
CA ASN A 45 -16.19 -7.61 7.19
C ASN A 45 -15.10 -6.62 7.66
N LEU A 46 -14.38 -5.95 6.76
CA LEU A 46 -13.28 -5.04 7.13
C LEU A 46 -13.72 -3.88 8.03
N ALA A 47 -14.99 -3.48 7.98
CA ALA A 47 -15.56 -2.47 8.86
C ALA A 47 -15.52 -2.87 10.35
N LEU A 48 -15.36 -4.16 10.65
CA LEU A 48 -15.30 -4.71 12.01
C LEU A 48 -13.85 -4.84 12.54
N LEU A 49 -12.84 -4.51 11.75
CA LEU A 49 -11.46 -4.58 12.23
C LEU A 49 -11.23 -3.52 13.30
N ALA A 50 -10.81 -3.97 14.48
CA ALA A 50 -10.33 -3.07 15.52
C ALA A 50 -9.13 -2.26 15.00
N PRO A 51 -9.04 -0.96 15.32
CA PRO A 51 -7.90 -0.12 14.95
C PRO A 51 -6.64 -0.60 15.69
N ARG A 52 -5.83 -1.41 15.01
CA ARG A 52 -4.60 -2.03 15.53
C ARG A 52 -3.51 -2.00 14.48
N ILE A 53 -2.25 -1.84 14.91
CA ILE A 53 -1.09 -1.78 14.00
C ILE A 53 -1.03 -3.01 13.10
N LEU A 54 -1.23 -4.20 13.68
CA LEU A 54 -1.23 -5.46 12.95
C LEU A 54 -2.30 -5.50 11.85
N ASN A 55 -3.50 -4.97 12.14
CA ASN A 55 -4.59 -4.92 11.17
C ASN A 55 -4.29 -3.93 10.04
N LEU A 56 -3.68 -2.79 10.36
CA LEU A 56 -3.23 -1.82 9.35
C LEU A 56 -2.13 -2.39 8.45
N GLN A 57 -1.15 -3.12 9.02
CA GLN A 57 -0.09 -3.80 8.26
C GLN A 57 -0.65 -4.90 7.35
N ALA A 58 -1.63 -5.67 7.84
CA ALA A 58 -2.32 -6.68 7.03
C ALA A 58 -3.09 -6.04 5.87
N LEU A 59 -3.78 -4.92 6.12
CA LEU A 59 -4.47 -4.15 5.09
C LEU A 59 -3.53 -3.60 4.01
N LEU A 60 -2.38 -3.05 4.42
CA LEU A 60 -1.35 -2.56 3.48
C LEU A 60 -0.76 -3.71 2.65
N SER A 61 -0.48 -4.85 3.28
CA SER A 61 -0.03 -6.06 2.57
C SER A 61 -1.08 -6.53 1.55
N LEU A 62 -2.36 -6.52 1.93
CA LEU A 62 -3.45 -6.88 1.04
C LEU A 62 -3.60 -5.88 -0.11
N CYS A 63 -3.35 -4.58 0.10
CA CYS A 63 -3.33 -3.59 -0.98
C CYS A 63 -2.26 -3.92 -2.04
N VAL A 64 -1.05 -4.34 -1.62
CA VAL A 64 0.01 -4.75 -2.57
C VAL A 64 -0.43 -5.93 -3.41
N VAL A 65 -1.09 -6.92 -2.81
CA VAL A 65 -1.66 -8.08 -3.54
C VAL A 65 -2.81 -7.64 -4.45
N ALA A 66 -3.68 -6.76 -3.96
CA ALA A 66 -4.82 -6.22 -4.69
C ALA A 66 -4.43 -5.48 -5.96
N GLN A 67 -3.31 -4.74 -5.93
CA GLN A 67 -2.74 -4.09 -7.11
C GLN A 67 -2.36 -5.07 -8.23
N GLN A 68 -2.18 -6.36 -7.95
CA GLN A 68 -1.75 -7.34 -8.96
C GLN A 68 -2.87 -8.28 -9.38
N LEU A 69 -3.71 -8.70 -8.43
CA LEU A 69 -4.61 -9.84 -8.61
C LEU A 69 -6.09 -9.46 -8.63
N PHE A 70 -6.45 -8.22 -8.28
CA PHE A 70 -7.83 -7.83 -8.11
C PHE A 70 -8.21 -6.61 -8.97
N PRO A 71 -9.51 -6.45 -9.27
CA PRO A 71 -10.00 -5.25 -9.93
C PRO A 71 -9.72 -3.98 -9.10
N VAL A 72 -9.55 -2.85 -9.80
CA VAL A 72 -9.21 -1.54 -9.20
C VAL A 72 -10.18 -1.12 -8.11
N HIS A 73 -11.49 -1.38 -8.24
CA HIS A 73 -12.48 -1.02 -7.21
C HIS A 73 -12.26 -1.74 -5.88
N LEU A 74 -11.73 -2.97 -5.89
CA LEU A 74 -11.46 -3.71 -4.66
C LEU A 74 -10.19 -3.20 -3.98
N LEU A 75 -9.16 -2.88 -4.76
CA LEU A 75 -7.98 -2.17 -4.26
C LEU A 75 -8.40 -0.85 -3.59
N ASP A 76 -9.25 -0.07 -4.27
CA ASP A 76 -9.75 1.20 -3.76
C ASP A 76 -10.49 1.04 -2.43
N PHE A 77 -11.36 0.02 -2.35
CA PHE A 77 -12.07 -0.32 -1.13
C PHE A 77 -11.13 -0.72 0.01
N ILE A 78 -10.21 -1.66 -0.22
CA ILE A 78 -9.24 -2.13 0.79
C ILE A 78 -8.38 -0.96 1.28
N PHE A 79 -7.91 -0.12 0.36
CA PHE A 79 -7.10 1.04 0.70
C PHE A 79 -7.90 2.04 1.55
N ALA A 80 -9.17 2.30 1.22
CA ALA A 80 -10.03 3.14 2.04
C ALA A 80 -10.21 2.59 3.47
N GLN A 81 -10.26 1.27 3.65
CA GLN A 81 -10.27 0.65 4.99
C GLN A 81 -8.94 0.87 5.72
N ALA A 82 -7.81 0.77 5.03
CA ALA A 82 -6.48 1.03 5.60
C ALA A 82 -6.37 2.48 6.10
N VAL A 83 -6.82 3.45 5.29
CA VAL A 83 -6.83 4.87 5.66
C VAL A 83 -7.70 5.09 6.90
N ARG A 84 -8.93 4.57 6.93
CA ARG A 84 -9.81 4.69 8.12
C ARG A 84 -9.21 4.06 9.37
N CYS A 85 -8.59 2.89 9.25
CA CYS A 85 -7.89 2.24 10.36
C CYS A 85 -6.76 3.13 10.88
N ALA A 86 -5.98 3.71 9.97
CA ALA A 86 -4.90 4.63 10.32
C ALA A 86 -5.38 5.93 10.97
N GLU A 87 -6.50 6.49 10.51
CA GLU A 87 -7.15 7.67 11.10
C GLU A 87 -7.62 7.38 12.53
N ALA A 88 -8.30 6.26 12.75
CA ALA A 88 -8.78 5.85 14.06
C ALA A 88 -7.64 5.62 15.08
N MET A 89 -6.44 5.30 14.59
CA MET A 89 -5.24 5.13 15.39
C MET A 89 -4.40 6.41 15.54
N GLY A 90 -4.73 7.50 14.84
CA GLY A 90 -3.94 8.72 14.83
C GLY A 90 -2.57 8.58 14.12
N ILE A 91 -2.41 7.63 13.19
CA ILE A 91 -1.13 7.36 12.48
C ILE A 91 -0.57 8.63 11.82
N PHE A 92 -1.43 9.42 11.17
CA PHE A 92 -0.99 10.66 10.48
C PHE A 92 -0.55 11.77 11.44
N GLN A 93 -0.89 11.65 12.72
CA GLN A 93 -0.60 12.63 13.77
C GLN A 93 0.45 12.11 14.76
N TRP A 94 1.30 11.18 14.30
CA TRP A 94 2.27 10.47 15.14
C TRP A 94 3.18 11.37 16.00
N HIS A 95 3.49 12.58 15.51
CA HIS A 95 4.29 13.59 16.24
C HIS A 95 3.67 13.99 17.59
N ARG A 96 2.35 13.86 17.75
CA ARG A 96 1.65 14.16 19.01
C ARG A 96 1.95 13.12 20.10
N PHE A 97 2.51 11.97 19.73
CA PHE A 97 2.84 10.88 20.66
C PHE A 97 4.30 10.86 21.11
N HIS A 98 5.12 11.87 20.79
CA HIS A 98 6.55 11.91 21.12
C HIS A 98 6.88 11.68 22.61
N ASN A 99 5.95 12.02 23.52
CA ASN A 99 6.11 11.84 24.97
C ASN A 99 5.24 10.70 25.53
N GLN A 100 4.49 9.99 24.68
CA GLN A 100 3.53 8.95 25.08
C GLN A 100 3.95 7.55 24.63
N LEU A 101 4.72 7.47 23.54
CA LEU A 101 5.18 6.22 22.96
C LEU A 101 6.71 6.14 23.03
N ALA A 102 7.23 4.92 23.04
CA ALA A 102 8.68 4.71 22.91
C ALA A 102 9.14 5.09 21.48
N GLU A 103 10.40 5.50 21.34
CA GLU A 103 10.98 5.91 20.04
C GLU A 103 10.81 4.84 18.94
N GLY A 104 10.93 3.57 19.32
CA GLY A 104 10.69 2.44 18.40
C GLY A 104 9.25 2.38 17.88
N GLU A 105 8.27 2.69 18.71
CA GLU A 105 6.85 2.72 18.33
C GLU A 105 6.54 3.93 17.45
N ILE A 106 7.11 5.09 17.78
CA ILE A 106 7.01 6.31 16.96
C ILE A 106 7.53 6.06 15.54
N SER A 107 8.67 5.35 15.42
CA SER A 107 9.24 4.96 14.14
C SER A 107 8.27 4.08 13.32
N VAL A 108 7.57 3.13 13.97
CA VAL A 108 6.55 2.31 13.31
C VAL A 108 5.41 3.18 12.77
N TYR A 109 4.89 4.12 13.55
CA TYR A 109 3.83 5.03 13.12
C TYR A 109 4.27 5.90 11.94
N LYS A 110 5.48 6.47 12.01
CA LYS A 110 6.07 7.26 10.93
C LYS A 110 6.18 6.45 9.63
N ASN A 111 6.67 5.21 9.71
CA ASN A 111 6.81 4.33 8.56
C ASN A 111 5.45 3.97 7.95
N LEU A 112 4.45 3.65 8.78
CA LEU A 112 3.10 3.35 8.31
C LEU A 112 2.45 4.56 7.62
N ALA A 113 2.62 5.77 8.18
CA ALA A 113 2.16 7.01 7.55
C ALA A 113 2.82 7.21 6.17
N TYR A 114 4.13 6.95 6.07
CA TYR A 114 4.87 7.05 4.80
C TYR A 114 4.39 6.04 3.76
N CYS A 115 4.19 4.78 4.17
CA CYS A 115 3.68 3.72 3.30
C CYS A 115 2.28 4.06 2.77
N LEU A 116 1.37 4.49 3.64
CA LEU A 116 0.02 4.92 3.26
C LEU A 116 0.06 6.08 2.27
N TYR A 117 0.86 7.11 2.55
CA TYR A 117 1.02 8.25 1.65
C TYR A 117 1.51 7.83 0.26
N THR A 118 2.57 7.02 0.23
CA THR A 118 3.18 6.57 -1.04
C THR A 118 2.20 5.74 -1.85
N MET A 119 1.50 4.83 -1.18
CA MET A 119 0.49 3.98 -1.82
C MET A 119 -0.70 4.79 -2.33
N ASP A 120 -1.17 5.80 -1.57
CA ASP A 120 -2.21 6.74 -2.04
C ASP A 120 -1.80 7.38 -3.36
N LYS A 121 -0.58 7.94 -3.45
CA LYS A 121 -0.08 8.58 -4.68
C LYS A 121 0.04 7.60 -5.84
N GLN A 122 0.52 6.39 -5.57
CA GLN A 122 0.58 5.35 -6.60
C GLN A 122 -0.81 4.99 -7.13
N ILE A 123 -1.79 4.80 -6.24
CA ILE A 123 -3.19 4.49 -6.62
C ILE A 123 -3.78 5.64 -7.43
N CYS A 124 -3.61 6.89 -6.99
CA CYS A 124 -4.07 8.07 -7.73
C CYS A 124 -3.49 8.13 -9.15
N TRP A 125 -2.18 7.92 -9.25
CA TRP A 125 -1.47 7.94 -10.52
C TRP A 125 -1.94 6.84 -11.48
N THR A 126 -2.17 5.63 -10.95
CA THR A 126 -2.49 4.44 -11.76
C THR A 126 -3.98 4.29 -12.07
N ALA A 127 -4.86 4.73 -11.18
CA ALA A 127 -6.31 4.60 -11.31
C ALA A 127 -7.00 5.92 -11.72
N GLY A 128 -6.28 7.05 -11.77
CA GLY A 128 -6.85 8.36 -12.10
C GLY A 128 -7.78 8.93 -11.03
N VAL A 129 -7.64 8.49 -9.78
CA VAL A 129 -8.46 8.96 -8.64
C VAL A 129 -7.79 10.11 -7.89
N SER A 130 -8.59 10.90 -7.18
CA SER A 130 -8.08 11.98 -6.33
C SER A 130 -7.38 11.42 -5.08
N PRO A 131 -6.29 12.05 -4.61
CA PRO A 131 -5.62 11.66 -3.37
C PRO A 131 -6.54 11.74 -2.16
N ARG A 132 -6.55 10.68 -1.36
CA ARG A 132 -7.24 10.66 -0.05
C ARG A 132 -6.40 11.31 1.03
N ILE A 133 -5.08 11.19 0.90
CA ILE A 133 -4.14 11.65 1.92
C ILE A 133 -3.42 12.89 1.38
N LEU A 134 -3.75 14.05 1.92
CA LEU A 134 -3.10 15.31 1.57
C LEU A 134 -1.70 15.39 2.18
N LYS A 135 -0.79 16.06 1.47
CA LYS A 135 0.58 16.30 1.97
C LYS A 135 0.57 17.08 3.29
N SER A 136 -0.39 17.97 3.50
CA SER A 136 -0.56 18.73 4.75
C SER A 136 -0.93 17.86 5.95
N GLN A 137 -1.51 16.68 5.73
CA GLN A 137 -1.90 15.76 6.80
C GLN A 137 -0.73 14.92 7.32
N ILE A 138 0.41 14.88 6.61
CA ILE A 138 1.54 14.03 6.96
C ILE A 138 2.83 14.83 7.07
N GLN A 139 3.42 14.77 8.25
CA GLN A 139 4.83 15.12 8.45
C GLN A 139 5.69 13.98 7.88
N LEU A 140 6.02 14.11 6.58
CA LEU A 140 7.10 13.32 5.99
C LEU A 140 8.39 13.92 6.51
N GLY A 141 8.88 13.41 7.64
CA GLY A 141 10.21 13.71 8.14
C GLY A 141 11.25 13.09 7.21
N MET A 142 11.39 13.64 6.00
CA MET A 142 12.57 13.43 5.16
C MET A 142 13.68 14.28 5.75
N ALA A 143 14.25 13.81 6.84
CA ALA A 143 15.69 13.97 6.98
C ALA A 143 16.26 12.87 6.08
N PHE A 144 16.54 13.21 4.81
CA PHE A 144 17.76 12.67 4.26
C PHE A 144 18.81 13.13 5.25
N SER A 145 19.45 12.22 5.96
CA SER A 145 20.56 12.58 6.82
C SER A 145 21.51 13.40 5.95
N ASP A 146 21.61 14.70 6.23
CA ASP A 146 22.69 15.56 5.75
C ASP A 146 23.98 15.13 6.47
N ASP A 147 24.30 13.83 6.41
CA ASP A 147 25.63 13.29 6.67
C ASP A 147 26.47 13.54 5.42
N LEU A 148 26.52 14.81 4.99
CA LEU A 148 27.66 15.30 4.24
C LEU A 148 28.79 15.43 5.27
N PRO A 149 29.89 14.65 5.16
CA PRO A 149 31.00 14.80 6.09
C PRO A 149 31.49 16.25 6.02
N LYS A 150 31.28 17.00 7.11
CA LYS A 150 31.86 18.33 7.33
C LYS A 150 33.37 18.16 7.51
N GLY A 151 34.09 18.02 6.40
CA GLY A 151 35.48 17.60 6.46
C GLY A 151 36.23 17.68 5.15
N LEU A 152 36.10 18.76 4.39
CA LEU A 152 37.15 19.22 3.48
C LEU A 152 37.15 20.75 3.46
N ALA A 153 37.61 21.33 4.56
CA ALA A 153 38.23 22.65 4.49
C ALA A 153 39.56 22.48 3.76
N ALA A 154 39.59 22.84 2.48
CA ALA A 154 40.84 22.99 1.75
C ALA A 154 41.64 24.12 2.39
N LYS A 155 42.85 23.80 2.85
CA LYS A 155 43.94 24.75 3.08
C LYS A 155 44.56 25.13 1.74
#